data_AF-A0A7J3U884-F1
#
_entry.id   AF-A0A7J3U884-F1
#
_cell.length_a   1.000
_cell.length_b   1.000
_cell.length_c   1.000
_cell.angle_alpha   90.00
_cell.angle_beta   90.00
_cell.angle_gamma   90.00
#
_symmetry.space_group_name_H-M   'P 1'
#
loop_
_entity.id
_entity.type
_entity.pdbx_description
1 polymer ?
#
loop_
_entity_poly.entity_id
_entity_poly.type
_entity_poly.pdbx_seq_one_letter_code
_entity_poly.pdbx_strand_id
1 'polypeptide(L)'
;MRRETAPLILSTTGVTILYILSLILQPPHVTLDEIPSFEGETVEIAGVVTSVYITSSGNQIIGLRNIQNEPPGNTTIFSMDKIDVNVDDIIKAKGSVQKYEGKWEIVVHNKNNVQIIERMNKQKTSIWVVATEPEKYMSLPLSLTGEIKNLKISRNSFTLTNSGYSITVFSPPQYLFNLTTGERVKVDGILLYDDKTFSYYLLGERVIKVD
;
A
#
# COMPACT_ATOMS: atom_id res chain seq x y z
N MET A 1 9.48 -27.08 56.79
CA MET A 1 9.46 -25.91 55.89
C MET A 1 10.03 -26.25 54.49
N ARG A 2 9.62 -27.36 53.85
CA ARG A 2 10.26 -27.86 52.60
C ARG A 2 9.32 -28.52 51.58
N ARG A 3 7.99 -28.50 51.82
CA ARG A 3 6.98 -29.17 50.97
C ARG A 3 6.28 -28.25 49.97
N GLU A 4 6.44 -26.93 50.10
CA GLU A 4 5.73 -25.93 49.28
C GLU A 4 6.52 -25.47 48.05
N THR A 5 7.83 -25.73 47.97
CA THR A 5 8.67 -25.29 46.85
C THR A 5 8.61 -26.23 45.64
N ALA A 6 8.30 -27.51 45.84
CA ALA A 6 8.21 -28.50 44.77
C ALA A 6 7.11 -28.20 43.72
N PRO A 7 5.86 -27.89 44.09
CA PRO A 7 4.83 -27.53 43.10
C PRO A 7 5.13 -26.21 42.39
N LEU A 8 5.80 -25.28 43.08
CA LEU A 8 6.18 -23.98 42.55
C LEU A 8 7.29 -24.09 41.49
N ILE A 9 8.27 -24.97 41.72
CA ILE A 9 9.33 -25.27 40.74
C ILE A 9 8.72 -25.96 39.51
N LEU A 10 7.80 -26.91 39.71
CA LEU A 10 7.17 -27.63 38.61
C LEU A 10 6.29 -26.71 37.75
N SER A 11 5.50 -25.83 38.35
CA SER A 11 4.68 -24.86 37.62
C SER A 11 5.55 -23.86 36.84
N THR A 12 6.61 -23.33 37.48
CA THR A 12 7.53 -22.39 36.82
C THR A 12 8.23 -23.05 35.64
N THR A 13 8.68 -24.30 35.80
CA THR A 13 9.33 -25.07 34.73
C THR A 13 8.36 -25.35 33.59
N GLY A 14 7.11 -25.74 33.89
CA GLY A 14 6.07 -25.98 32.90
C GLY A 14 5.72 -24.73 32.08
N VAL A 15 5.54 -23.58 32.74
CA VAL A 15 5.28 -22.30 32.06
C VAL A 15 6.48 -21.89 31.20
N THR A 16 7.71 -22.10 31.67
CA THR A 16 8.92 -21.81 30.90
C THR A 16 9.01 -22.67 29.65
N ILE A 17 8.71 -23.97 29.74
CA ILE A 17 8.67 -24.88 28.59
C ILE A 17 7.58 -24.48 27.60
N LEU A 18 6.37 -24.16 28.08
CA LEU A 18 5.27 -23.66 27.26
C LEU A 18 5.64 -22.36 26.54
N TYR A 19 6.34 -21.44 27.22
CA TYR A 19 6.83 -20.22 26.62
C TYR A 19 7.84 -20.49 25.50
N ILE A 20 8.82 -21.37 25.73
CA ILE A 20 9.79 -21.76 24.69
C ILE A 20 9.09 -22.41 23.50
N LEU A 21 8.13 -23.31 23.72
CA LEU A 21 7.32 -23.91 22.66
C LEU A 21 6.52 -22.85 21.88
N SER A 22 5.97 -21.84 22.57
CA SER A 22 5.23 -20.74 21.93
C SER A 22 6.08 -19.90 20.99
N LEU A 23 7.40 -19.80 21.26
CA LEU A 23 8.34 -19.07 20.39
C LEU A 23 8.66 -19.83 19.10
N ILE A 24 8.49 -21.15 19.08
CA ILE A 24 8.80 -22.01 17.91
C ILE A 24 7.60 -22.12 16.96
N LEU A 25 6.38 -21.90 17.46
CA LEU A 25 5.15 -21.97 16.66
C LEU A 25 5.05 -20.78 15.69
N GLN A 26 5.27 -21.06 14.41
CA GLN A 26 4.96 -20.11 13.33
C GLN A 26 3.50 -20.28 12.90
N PRO A 27 2.77 -19.18 12.63
CA PRO A 27 1.41 -19.26 12.13
C PRO A 27 1.39 -19.95 10.76
N PRO A 28 0.33 -20.70 10.43
CA PRO A 28 0.19 -21.29 9.10
C PRO A 28 0.09 -20.17 8.05
N HIS A 29 0.70 -20.41 6.88
CA HIS A 29 0.49 -19.58 5.71
C HIS A 29 -0.81 -20.01 5.03
N VAL A 30 -1.73 -19.07 4.85
CA VAL A 30 -3.09 -19.36 4.38
C VAL A 30 -3.40 -18.50 3.16
N THR A 31 -4.05 -19.09 2.16
CA THR A 31 -4.54 -18.35 0.98
C THR A 31 -5.78 -17.55 1.34
N LEU A 32 -6.06 -16.46 0.60
CA LEU A 32 -7.18 -15.57 0.98
C LEU A 32 -8.55 -16.27 0.90
N ASP A 33 -8.68 -17.30 0.08
CA ASP A 33 -9.90 -18.09 -0.10
C ASP A 33 -10.18 -19.04 1.08
N GLU A 34 -9.14 -19.45 1.80
CA GLU A 34 -9.23 -20.42 2.90
C GLU A 34 -9.46 -19.75 4.26
N ILE A 35 -9.38 -18.41 4.34
CA ILE A 35 -9.56 -17.62 5.56
C ILE A 35 -10.79 -18.05 6.39
N PRO A 36 -11.98 -18.33 5.81
CA PRO A 36 -13.15 -18.75 6.59
C PRO A 36 -12.93 -20.00 7.45
N SER A 37 -12.01 -20.88 7.06
CA SER A 37 -11.73 -22.14 7.77
C SER A 37 -10.85 -21.96 9.01
N PHE A 38 -10.30 -20.76 9.22
CA PHE A 38 -9.35 -20.43 10.28
C PHE A 38 -9.91 -19.40 11.28
N GLU A 39 -11.24 -19.34 11.46
CA GLU A 39 -11.89 -18.42 12.40
C GLU A 39 -11.27 -18.51 13.81
N GLY A 40 -10.86 -17.36 14.36
CA GLY A 40 -10.25 -17.27 15.68
C GLY A 40 -8.76 -17.64 15.72
N GLU A 41 -8.19 -18.17 14.64
CA GLU A 41 -6.78 -18.51 14.56
C GLU A 41 -5.92 -17.33 14.10
N THR A 42 -4.63 -17.38 14.45
CA THR A 42 -3.64 -16.43 13.92
C THR A 42 -2.99 -17.04 12.69
N VAL A 43 -3.17 -16.38 11.55
CA VAL A 43 -2.68 -16.82 10.25
C VAL A 43 -1.70 -15.81 9.67
N GLU A 44 -0.94 -16.26 8.69
CA GLU A 44 -0.11 -15.40 7.86
C GLU A 44 -0.61 -15.43 6.42
N ILE A 45 -1.00 -14.27 5.89
CA ILE A 45 -1.52 -14.13 4.54
C ILE A 45 -0.59 -13.28 3.68
N ALA A 46 -0.66 -13.47 2.37
CA ALA A 46 -0.02 -12.59 1.39
C ALA A 46 -1.05 -12.16 0.35
N GLY A 47 -0.94 -10.91 -0.11
CA GLY A 47 -1.90 -10.35 -1.07
C GLY A 47 -1.43 -9.04 -1.66
N VAL A 48 -2.09 -8.65 -2.75
CA VAL A 48 -1.92 -7.34 -3.40
C VAL A 48 -2.90 -6.36 -2.78
N VAL A 49 -2.41 -5.19 -2.38
CA VAL A 49 -3.25 -4.11 -1.82
C VAL A 49 -4.17 -3.55 -2.88
N THR A 50 -5.48 -3.59 -2.64
CA THR A 50 -6.50 -3.04 -3.57
C THR A 50 -7.04 -1.70 -3.11
N SER A 51 -7.02 -1.42 -1.81
CA SER A 51 -7.52 -0.17 -1.24
C SER A 51 -6.92 0.08 0.13
N VAL A 52 -6.81 1.35 0.51
CA VAL A 52 -6.35 1.78 1.83
C VAL A 52 -7.25 2.91 2.30
N TYR A 53 -7.87 2.77 3.46
CA TYR A 53 -8.68 3.82 4.06
C TYR A 53 -8.47 3.92 5.56
N ILE A 54 -8.68 5.11 6.10
CA ILE A 54 -8.58 5.40 7.53
C ILE A 54 -9.98 5.71 8.04
N THR A 55 -10.40 4.97 9.07
CA THR A 55 -11.69 5.18 9.75
C THR A 55 -11.68 6.47 10.56
N SER A 56 -12.86 6.99 10.91
CA SER A 56 -12.99 8.16 11.81
C SER A 56 -12.33 7.96 13.17
N SER A 57 -12.23 6.71 13.63
CA SER A 57 -11.53 6.31 14.86
C SER A 57 -10.00 6.26 14.74
N GLY A 58 -9.44 6.49 13.56
CA GLY A 58 -7.99 6.44 13.31
C GLY A 58 -7.44 5.05 12.95
N ASN A 59 -8.24 3.99 13.05
CA ASN A 59 -7.88 2.65 12.59
C ASN A 59 -7.78 2.61 11.05
N GLN A 60 -6.86 1.81 10.52
CA GLN A 60 -6.63 1.64 9.10
C GLN A 60 -7.23 0.34 8.60
N ILE A 61 -7.82 0.38 7.42
CA ILE A 61 -8.38 -0.79 6.77
C ILE A 61 -7.77 -0.90 5.36
N ILE A 62 -7.29 -2.11 5.04
CA ILE A 62 -6.53 -2.41 3.83
C ILE A 62 -7.24 -3.55 3.11
N GLY A 63 -7.72 -3.29 1.90
CA GLY A 63 -8.27 -4.34 1.04
C GLY A 63 -7.15 -5.14 0.39
N LEU A 64 -7.30 -6.46 0.33
CA LEU A 64 -6.38 -7.38 -0.31
C LEU A 64 -7.08 -8.25 -1.36
N ARG A 65 -6.33 -8.56 -2.42
CA ARG A 65 -6.67 -9.61 -3.39
C ARG A 65 -5.54 -10.62 -3.48
N ASN A 66 -5.87 -11.83 -3.92
CA ASN A 66 -4.91 -12.89 -4.13
C ASN A 66 -3.85 -12.46 -5.18
N ILE A 67 -2.61 -12.92 -5.02
CA ILE A 67 -1.49 -12.61 -5.93
C ILE A 67 -1.68 -13.33 -7.26
N GLN A 68 -2.18 -14.57 -7.21
CA GLN A 68 -2.60 -15.33 -8.38
C GLN A 68 -4.09 -15.09 -8.56
N ASN A 69 -4.49 -14.53 -9.72
CA ASN A 69 -5.85 -14.05 -9.98
C ASN A 69 -6.95 -15.13 -10.01
N GLU A 70 -6.66 -16.39 -9.64
CA GLU A 70 -7.67 -17.44 -9.46
C GLU A 70 -7.29 -18.37 -8.29
N PRO A 71 -8.22 -18.64 -7.35
CA PRO A 71 -9.56 -18.04 -7.24
C PRO A 71 -9.50 -16.57 -6.81
N PRO A 72 -10.56 -15.78 -7.05
CA PRO A 72 -10.63 -14.37 -6.64
C PRO A 72 -10.87 -14.26 -5.13
N GLY A 73 -9.89 -14.67 -4.34
CA GLY A 73 -9.88 -14.45 -2.90
C GLY A 73 -9.70 -12.98 -2.60
N ASN A 74 -10.69 -12.38 -1.93
CA ASN A 74 -10.59 -11.04 -1.38
C ASN A 74 -10.69 -11.10 0.14
N THR A 75 -9.91 -10.25 0.80
CA THR A 75 -10.03 -10.09 2.25
C THR A 75 -9.70 -8.67 2.63
N THR A 76 -9.92 -8.36 3.89
CA THR A 76 -9.64 -7.05 4.46
C THR A 76 -8.75 -7.22 5.67
N ILE A 77 -7.70 -6.41 5.78
CA ILE A 77 -6.94 -6.27 7.01
C ILE A 77 -7.49 -5.07 7.77
N PHE A 78 -7.87 -5.29 9.03
CA PHE A 78 -8.13 -4.23 10.00
C PHE A 78 -6.89 -4.04 10.86
N SER A 79 -6.34 -2.82 10.91
CA SER A 79 -5.20 -2.49 11.75
C SER A 79 -5.48 -1.30 12.66
N MET A 80 -5.08 -1.44 13.92
CA MET A 80 -5.14 -0.35 14.91
C MET A 80 -4.05 0.70 14.67
N ASP A 81 -2.93 0.29 14.06
CA ASP A 81 -1.82 1.16 13.73
C ASP A 81 -1.90 1.63 12.28
N LYS A 82 -1.33 2.80 12.01
CA LYS A 82 -1.07 3.25 10.64
C LYS A 82 0.09 2.46 10.04
N ILE A 83 -0.17 1.77 8.94
CA ILE A 83 0.78 1.01 8.13
C ILE A 83 1.01 1.78 6.82
N ASP A 84 2.28 2.03 6.49
CA ASP A 84 2.70 2.71 5.27
C ASP A 84 2.67 1.77 4.04
N VAL A 85 1.47 1.55 3.50
CA VAL A 85 1.22 0.74 2.30
C VAL A 85 0.54 1.58 1.21
N ASN A 86 0.85 1.28 -0.04
CA ASN A 86 0.17 1.84 -1.21
C ASN A 86 -0.70 0.78 -1.90
N VAL A 87 -1.66 1.23 -2.69
CA VAL A 87 -2.37 0.37 -3.63
C VAL A 87 -1.35 -0.27 -4.58
N ASP A 88 -1.59 -1.53 -4.90
CA ASP A 88 -0.74 -2.45 -5.67
C ASP A 88 0.57 -2.92 -5.01
N ASP A 89 0.85 -2.51 -3.76
CA ASP A 89 1.92 -3.16 -2.99
C ASP A 89 1.56 -4.63 -2.74
N ILE A 90 2.56 -5.52 -2.80
CA ILE A 90 2.44 -6.91 -2.34
C ILE A 90 2.89 -6.96 -0.88
N ILE A 91 1.99 -7.34 0.00
CA ILE A 91 2.25 -7.39 1.44
C ILE A 91 2.01 -8.79 2.00
N LYS A 92 2.73 -9.07 3.09
CA LYS A 92 2.53 -10.19 3.99
C LYS A 92 1.97 -9.65 5.30
N ALA A 93 0.94 -10.26 5.85
CA ALA A 93 0.37 -9.84 7.12
C ALA A 93 0.12 -11.04 8.03
N LYS A 94 0.49 -10.89 9.30
CA LYS A 94 0.17 -11.83 10.38
C LYS A 94 -0.90 -11.23 11.28
N GLY A 95 -2.02 -11.92 11.42
CA GLY A 95 -3.13 -11.43 12.23
C GLY A 95 -4.14 -12.52 12.57
N SER A 96 -5.11 -12.15 13.41
CA SER A 96 -6.17 -13.07 13.83
C SER A 96 -7.35 -12.97 12.87
N VAL A 97 -7.87 -14.12 12.43
CA VAL A 97 -9.07 -14.17 11.59
C VAL A 97 -10.29 -13.87 12.44
N GLN A 98 -11.07 -12.88 12.03
CA GLN A 98 -12.32 -12.52 12.69
C GLN A 98 -13.43 -12.29 11.67
N LYS A 99 -14.68 -12.37 12.14
CA LYS A 99 -15.85 -12.05 11.34
C LYS A 99 -16.48 -10.75 11.84
N TYR A 100 -16.46 -9.73 10.99
CA TYR A 100 -17.06 -8.43 11.28
C TYR A 100 -18.14 -8.12 10.23
N GLU A 101 -19.35 -7.80 10.67
CA GLU A 101 -20.51 -7.54 9.80
C GLU A 101 -20.75 -8.62 8.73
N GLY A 102 -20.49 -9.88 9.08
CA GLY A 102 -20.66 -11.02 8.18
C GLY A 102 -19.52 -11.23 7.17
N LYS A 103 -18.50 -10.37 7.18
CA LYS A 103 -17.30 -10.48 6.33
C LYS A 103 -16.10 -10.94 7.14
N TRP A 104 -15.26 -11.76 6.52
CA TRP A 104 -14.01 -12.20 7.14
C TRP A 104 -12.93 -11.14 6.97
N GLU A 105 -12.23 -10.86 8.06
CA GLU A 105 -11.13 -9.91 8.12
C GLU A 105 -9.96 -10.46 8.93
N ILE A 106 -8.79 -9.89 8.69
CA ILE A 106 -7.57 -10.17 9.44
C ILE A 106 -7.27 -8.99 10.34
N VAL A 107 -7.34 -9.21 11.65
CA VAL A 107 -7.07 -8.19 12.65
C VAL A 107 -5.58 -8.18 13.00
N VAL A 108 -4.94 -7.04 12.76
CA VAL A 108 -3.51 -6.81 12.99
C VAL A 108 -3.35 -5.75 14.08
N HIS A 109 -2.94 -6.19 15.27
CA HIS A 109 -2.76 -5.32 16.44
C HIS A 109 -1.48 -4.48 16.45
N ASN A 110 -0.48 -4.83 15.64
CA ASN A 110 0.81 -4.15 15.60
C ASN A 110 1.30 -4.05 14.16
N LYS A 111 1.69 -2.85 13.72
CA LYS A 111 2.24 -2.62 12.37
C LYS A 111 3.41 -3.53 11.99
N ASN A 112 4.20 -4.01 12.96
CA ASN A 112 5.35 -4.89 12.73
C ASN A 112 4.94 -6.28 12.23
N ASN A 113 3.66 -6.64 12.35
CA ASN A 113 3.12 -7.87 11.81
C ASN A 113 2.74 -7.75 10.33
N VAL A 114 2.99 -6.59 9.70
CA VAL A 114 2.82 -6.39 8.27
C VAL A 114 4.17 -6.09 7.65
N GLN A 115 4.55 -6.91 6.68
CA GLN A 115 5.78 -6.81 5.92
C GLN A 115 5.43 -6.53 4.45
N ILE A 116 6.08 -5.55 3.86
CA ILE A 116 5.95 -5.29 2.41
C ILE A 116 6.95 -6.22 1.71
N ILE A 117 6.42 -7.16 0.94
CA ILE A 117 7.22 -8.12 0.16
C ILE A 117 7.76 -7.41 -1.08
N GLU A 118 6.86 -6.74 -1.80
CA GLU A 118 7.18 -5.97 -2.99
C GLU A 118 6.44 -4.65 -2.91
N ARG A 119 7.21 -3.56 -2.88
CA ARG A 119 6.62 -2.23 -3.01
C ARG A 119 6.44 -1.97 -4.49
N MET A 120 5.22 -1.65 -4.92
CA MET A 120 5.01 -1.05 -6.22
C MET A 120 5.57 0.37 -6.18
N ASN A 121 6.88 0.46 -6.31
CA ASN A 121 7.58 1.71 -6.36
C ASN A 121 7.13 2.41 -7.63
N LYS A 122 6.40 3.51 -7.48
CA LYS A 122 6.28 4.52 -8.54
C LYS A 122 7.70 4.79 -9.01
N GLN A 123 8.02 4.46 -10.26
CA GLN A 123 9.38 4.65 -10.73
C GLN A 123 9.70 6.13 -10.63
N LYS A 124 10.60 6.49 -9.72
CA LYS A 124 11.16 7.83 -9.66
C LYS A 124 12.03 7.97 -10.88
N THR A 125 11.51 8.69 -11.86
CA THR A 125 12.19 8.89 -13.13
C THR A 125 12.04 10.34 -13.53
N SER A 126 12.96 10.83 -14.35
CA SER A 126 12.95 12.18 -14.87
C SER A 126 12.19 12.25 -16.19
N ILE A 127 11.63 13.42 -16.48
CA ILE A 127 10.82 13.64 -17.70
C ILE A 127 11.63 13.27 -18.96
N TRP A 128 12.94 13.53 -18.98
CA TRP A 128 13.80 13.19 -20.12
C TRP A 128 13.94 11.68 -20.36
N VAL A 129 13.96 10.85 -19.31
CA VAL A 129 14.06 9.38 -19.44
C VAL A 129 12.79 8.85 -20.07
N VAL A 130 11.63 9.30 -19.55
CA VAL A 130 10.32 8.95 -20.11
C VAL A 130 10.19 9.44 -21.55
N ALA A 131 10.69 10.64 -21.87
CA ALA A 131 10.66 11.17 -23.23
C ALA A 131 11.51 10.37 -24.22
N THR A 132 12.54 9.67 -23.75
CA THR A 132 13.45 8.89 -24.62
C THR A 132 12.81 7.55 -24.99
N GLU A 133 12.10 6.90 -24.06
CA GLU A 133 11.48 5.59 -24.27
C GLU A 133 10.07 5.51 -23.66
N PRO A 134 9.11 6.33 -24.11
CA PRO A 134 7.80 6.47 -23.46
C PRO A 134 6.99 5.17 -23.44
N GLU A 135 7.16 4.33 -24.46
CA GLU A 135 6.48 3.02 -24.56
C GLU A 135 6.80 2.09 -23.40
N LYS A 136 8.02 2.14 -22.84
CA LYS A 136 8.40 1.31 -21.67
C LYS A 136 7.69 1.72 -20.39
N TYR A 137 7.20 2.96 -20.34
CA TYR A 137 6.57 3.56 -19.16
C TYR A 137 5.05 3.70 -19.32
N MET A 138 4.52 3.33 -20.48
CA MET A 138 3.10 3.42 -20.78
C MET A 138 2.28 2.57 -19.81
N SER A 139 1.21 3.15 -19.28
CA SER A 139 0.32 2.53 -18.30
C SER A 139 1.00 2.15 -16.96
N LEU A 140 2.24 2.59 -16.71
CA LEU A 140 2.91 2.40 -15.43
C LEU A 140 2.74 3.60 -14.51
N PRO A 141 2.67 3.38 -13.17
CA PRO A 141 2.70 4.46 -12.20
C PRO A 141 4.09 5.10 -12.13
N LEU A 142 4.15 6.40 -12.40
CA LEU A 142 5.36 7.21 -12.40
C LEU A 142 5.32 8.26 -11.30
N SER A 143 6.50 8.67 -10.84
CA SER A 143 6.68 9.85 -9.99
C SER A 143 7.67 10.80 -10.66
N LEU A 144 7.16 11.88 -11.24
CA LEU A 144 7.95 12.88 -11.98
C LEU A 144 8.09 14.15 -11.15
N THR A 145 9.26 14.79 -11.19
CA THR A 145 9.49 16.09 -10.53
C THR A 145 9.85 17.15 -11.56
N GLY A 146 9.28 18.34 -11.42
CA GLY A 146 9.53 19.44 -12.34
C GLY A 146 8.91 20.75 -11.89
N GLU A 147 9.10 21.77 -12.70
CA GLU A 147 8.54 23.11 -12.52
C GLU A 147 7.22 23.23 -13.28
N ILE A 148 6.22 23.85 -12.66
CA ILE A 148 4.91 24.11 -13.26
C ILE A 148 5.01 25.23 -14.28
N LYS A 149 4.52 24.97 -15.49
CA LYS A 149 4.24 25.96 -16.54
C LYS A 149 2.82 25.81 -17.05
N ASN A 150 2.29 26.88 -17.68
CA ASN A 150 0.99 26.86 -18.35
C ASN A 150 -0.15 26.28 -17.48
N LEU A 151 -0.22 26.65 -16.19
CA LEU A 151 -1.27 26.21 -15.29
C LEU A 151 -2.64 26.69 -15.79
N LYS A 152 -3.55 25.74 -16.05
CA LYS A 152 -4.92 25.97 -16.55
C LYS A 152 -5.91 25.30 -15.61
N ILE A 153 -6.31 26.02 -14.57
CA ILE A 153 -7.27 25.54 -13.56
C ILE A 153 -8.59 25.11 -14.23
N SER A 154 -9.10 25.86 -15.21
CA SER A 154 -10.35 25.52 -15.92
C SER A 154 -10.30 24.24 -16.75
N ARG A 155 -9.10 23.77 -17.09
CA ARG A 155 -8.87 22.53 -17.86
C ARG A 155 -8.21 21.44 -17.03
N ASN A 156 -8.17 21.60 -15.70
CA ASN A 156 -7.55 20.67 -14.77
C ASN A 156 -6.16 20.21 -15.20
N SER A 157 -5.36 21.11 -15.77
CA SER A 157 -4.08 20.75 -16.39
C SER A 157 -2.99 21.78 -16.22
N PHE A 158 -1.76 21.32 -16.31
CA PHE A 158 -0.56 22.15 -16.37
C PHE A 158 0.54 21.42 -17.15
N THR A 159 1.59 22.12 -17.53
CA THR A 159 2.79 21.54 -18.11
C THR A 159 3.84 21.37 -17.01
N LEU A 160 4.30 20.14 -16.77
CA LEU A 160 5.43 19.87 -15.89
C LEU A 160 6.71 19.91 -16.72
N THR A 161 7.72 20.66 -16.29
CA THR A 161 8.97 20.85 -17.04
C THR A 161 10.21 20.50 -16.23
N ASN A 162 11.20 19.87 -16.87
CA ASN A 162 12.48 19.55 -16.24
C ASN A 162 13.57 19.47 -17.33
N SER A 163 14.64 20.25 -17.16
CA SER A 163 15.83 20.22 -18.04
C SER A 163 15.52 20.33 -19.55
N GLY A 164 14.56 21.19 -19.92
CA GLY A 164 14.14 21.39 -21.32
C GLY A 164 13.08 20.41 -21.83
N TYR A 165 12.76 19.36 -21.08
CA TYR A 165 11.68 18.42 -21.39
C TYR A 165 10.39 18.83 -20.70
N SER A 166 9.25 18.54 -21.34
CA SER A 166 7.94 18.90 -20.84
C SER A 166 6.91 17.81 -21.06
N ILE A 167 5.99 17.64 -20.11
CA ILE A 167 4.83 16.78 -20.25
C ILE A 167 3.57 17.49 -19.77
N THR A 168 2.46 17.28 -20.45
CA THR A 168 1.15 17.75 -19.98
C THR A 168 0.65 16.84 -18.87
N VAL A 169 0.25 17.44 -17.76
CA VAL A 169 -0.33 16.74 -16.61
C VAL A 169 -1.79 17.15 -16.51
N PHE A 170 -2.68 16.16 -16.45
CA PHE A 170 -4.08 16.36 -16.05
C PHE A 170 -4.23 15.89 -14.61
N SER A 171 -4.70 16.76 -13.71
CA SER A 171 -4.77 16.45 -12.28
C SER A 171 -6.11 16.90 -11.67
N PRO A 172 -6.65 16.19 -10.68
CA PRO A 172 -7.86 16.60 -9.99
C PRO A 172 -7.79 18.06 -9.47
N PRO A 173 -8.88 18.83 -9.57
CA PRO A 173 -8.90 20.25 -9.22
C PRO A 173 -8.34 20.57 -7.82
N GLN A 174 -8.58 19.70 -6.83
CA GLN A 174 -8.13 19.90 -5.45
C GLN A 174 -6.61 20.07 -5.33
N TYR A 175 -5.83 19.52 -6.26
CA TYR A 175 -4.38 19.64 -6.25
C TYR A 175 -3.88 20.90 -6.96
N LEU A 176 -4.73 21.59 -7.72
CA LEU A 176 -4.35 22.74 -8.55
C LEU A 176 -4.57 24.09 -7.87
N PHE A 177 -5.54 24.20 -6.97
CA PHE A 177 -5.94 25.48 -6.36
C PHE A 177 -4.82 26.20 -5.60
N ASN A 178 -3.85 25.45 -5.07
CA ASN A 178 -2.74 26.00 -4.32
C ASN A 178 -1.43 26.05 -5.12
N LEU A 179 -1.46 25.77 -6.42
CA LEU A 179 -0.27 25.75 -7.26
C LEU A 179 -0.09 27.08 -8.00
N THR A 180 1.16 27.47 -8.19
CA THR A 180 1.53 28.65 -8.97
C THR A 180 2.54 28.25 -10.06
N THR A 181 2.49 28.92 -11.21
CA THR A 181 3.52 28.79 -12.24
C THR A 181 4.90 29.14 -11.66
N GLY A 182 5.91 28.35 -11.98
CA GLY A 182 7.26 28.48 -11.41
C GLY A 182 7.50 27.64 -10.17
N GLU A 183 6.45 27.08 -9.55
CA GLU A 183 6.62 26.20 -8.41
C GLU A 183 7.16 24.83 -8.85
N ARG A 184 8.05 24.28 -8.02
CA ARG A 184 8.57 22.95 -8.19
C ARG A 184 7.68 21.94 -7.48
N VAL A 185 7.25 20.92 -8.20
CA VAL A 185 6.33 19.90 -7.70
C VAL A 185 6.75 18.51 -8.09
N LYS A 186 6.35 17.54 -7.27
CA LYS A 186 6.35 16.13 -7.59
C LYS A 186 4.93 15.71 -7.96
N VAL A 187 4.80 15.05 -9.10
CA VAL A 187 3.53 14.53 -9.62
C VAL A 187 3.63 13.02 -9.66
N ASP A 188 2.73 12.37 -8.94
CA ASP A 188 2.50 10.94 -9.09
C ASP A 188 1.34 10.74 -10.08
N GLY A 189 1.51 9.88 -11.08
CA GLY A 189 0.47 9.62 -12.07
C GLY A 189 0.82 8.50 -13.04
N ILE A 190 -0.10 8.22 -13.96
CA ILE A 190 0.07 7.19 -14.99
C ILE A 190 0.35 7.85 -16.34
N LEU A 191 1.34 7.35 -17.07
CA LEU A 191 1.62 7.81 -18.43
C LEU A 191 0.62 7.20 -19.41
N LEU A 192 -0.08 8.06 -20.15
CA LEU A 192 -1.06 7.67 -21.14
C LEU A 192 -0.74 8.32 -22.48
N TYR A 193 -1.25 7.71 -23.55
CA TYR A 193 -1.14 8.19 -24.91
C TYR A 193 -2.51 8.65 -25.42
N ASP A 194 -2.56 9.85 -25.99
CA ASP A 194 -3.74 10.39 -26.67
C ASP A 194 -3.55 10.26 -28.19
N ASP A 195 -4.35 9.41 -28.82
CA ASP A 195 -4.33 9.14 -30.25
C ASP A 195 -4.85 10.32 -31.09
N LYS A 196 -5.71 11.17 -30.53
CA LYS A 196 -6.28 12.33 -31.23
C LYS A 196 -5.29 13.47 -31.36
N THR A 197 -4.48 13.68 -30.33
CA THR A 197 -3.44 14.72 -30.30
C THR A 197 -2.05 14.18 -30.63
N PHE A 198 -1.93 12.86 -30.79
CA PHE A 198 -0.67 12.16 -31.04
C PHE A 198 0.40 12.54 -30.00
N SER A 199 0.02 12.51 -28.73
CA SER A 199 0.87 13.01 -27.64
C SER A 199 0.73 12.19 -26.36
N TYR A 200 1.82 12.10 -25.61
CA TYR A 200 1.82 11.51 -24.27
C TYR A 200 1.45 12.55 -23.23
N TYR A 201 0.67 12.13 -22.24
CA TYR A 201 0.31 12.94 -21.08
C TYR A 201 0.36 12.11 -19.80
N LEU A 202 0.50 12.80 -18.67
CA LEU A 202 0.44 12.17 -17.36
C LEU A 202 -0.94 12.42 -16.74
N LEU A 203 -1.64 11.36 -16.39
CA LEU A 203 -2.83 11.45 -15.55
C LEU A 203 -2.37 11.47 -14.09
N GLY A 204 -2.30 12.67 -13.52
CA GLY A 204 -1.80 12.92 -12.17
C GLY A 204 -2.81 12.57 -11.09
N GLU A 205 -2.49 11.60 -10.25
CA GLU A 205 -3.28 11.18 -9.09
C GLU A 205 -3.03 12.05 -7.86
N ARG A 206 -1.80 12.57 -7.73
CA ARG A 206 -1.35 13.36 -6.59
C ARG A 206 -0.25 14.34 -6.99
N VAL A 207 -0.39 15.60 -6.59
CA VAL A 207 0.63 16.64 -6.77
C VAL A 207 1.09 17.14 -5.40
N ILE A 208 2.40 17.21 -5.19
CA ILE A 208 3.01 17.61 -3.93
C ILE A 208 4.04 18.70 -4.22
N LYS A 209 3.98 19.83 -3.52
CA LYS A 209 5.03 20.86 -3.59
C LYS A 209 6.35 20.31 -3.06
N VAL A 210 7.43 20.67 -3.74
CA VAL A 210 8.79 20.30 -3.34
C VAL A 210 9.54 21.61 -3.14
N ASP A 211 9.96 21.85 -1.91
CA ASP A 211 10.80 23.02 -1.54
C ASP A 211 12.16 22.97 -2.25
#